data_AF-A0AAD1HF74-F1
#
_entry.id   AF-A0AAD1HF74-F1
#
_cell.length_a   1.000
_cell.length_b   1.000
_cell.length_c   1.000
_cell.angle_alpha   90.00
_cell.angle_beta   90.00
_cell.angle_gamma   90.00
#
_symmetry.space_group_name_H-M   'P 1'
#
loop_
_entity.id
_entity.type
_entity.pdbx_description
1 polymer ?
#
loop_
_entity_poly.entity_id
_entity_poly.type
_entity_poly.pdbx_seq_one_letter_code
_entity_poly.pdbx_strand_id
1 'polypeptide(L)'
;MTPRVGDRVRIERDETRYPSKGTWPRFRGKVGTVVEVNEDRNRPHLNEYGVALGKVTERTDGRGRFRYNATSVAWFKAHEMVGAGSQRAADARSAVPAMDSLRRAA
;
A
#
# COMPACT_ATOMS: atom_id res chain seq x y z
N MET A 1 11.11 5.35 1.50
CA MET A 1 10.23 4.74 2.53
C MET A 1 10.86 3.42 2.95
N THR A 2 10.79 3.06 4.23
CA THR A 2 11.11 1.69 4.71
C THR A 2 9.79 1.01 5.05
N PRO A 3 9.25 0.14 4.17
CA PRO A 3 7.96 -0.52 4.40
C PRO A 3 7.99 -1.43 5.62
N ARG A 4 6.84 -1.58 6.28
CA ARG A 4 6.63 -2.47 7.42
C ARG A 4 5.50 -3.45 7.13
N VAL A 5 5.51 -4.58 7.82
CA VAL A 5 4.39 -5.54 7.78
C VAL A 5 3.08 -4.83 8.14
N GLY A 6 2.10 -4.92 7.25
CA GLY A 6 0.79 -4.27 7.34
C GLY A 6 0.65 -2.99 6.51
N ASP A 7 1.74 -2.41 6.01
CA ASP A 7 1.66 -1.21 5.18
C ASP A 7 0.96 -1.51 3.85
N ARG A 8 0.11 -0.56 3.41
CA ARG A 8 -0.42 -0.53 2.05
C ARG A 8 0.56 0.20 1.13
N VAL A 9 0.95 -0.48 0.06
CA VAL A 9 1.96 -0.01 -0.88
C VAL A 9 1.47 -0.12 -2.32
N ARG A 10 1.82 0.86 -3.16
CA ARG A 10 1.68 0.79 -4.61
C ARG A 10 3.01 0.35 -5.22
N ILE A 11 2.96 -0.59 -6.15
CA ILE A 11 4.14 -1.08 -6.86
C ILE A 11 4.51 -0.09 -7.95
N GLU A 12 5.63 0.58 -7.77
CA GLU A 12 6.09 1.66 -8.61
C GLU A 12 7.61 1.77 -8.50
N ARG A 13 8.30 1.86 -9.64
CA ARG A 13 9.74 2.07 -9.69
C ARG A 13 10.07 3.14 -10.71
N ASP A 14 11.17 3.82 -10.47
CA ASP A 14 11.78 4.69 -11.48
C ASP A 14 12.31 3.83 -12.64
N GLU A 15 11.57 3.80 -13.75
CA GLU A 15 11.96 3.01 -14.93
C GLU A 15 13.05 3.67 -15.78
N THR A 16 13.40 4.93 -15.51
CA THR A 16 14.57 5.55 -16.14
C THR A 16 15.86 4.99 -15.55
N ARG A 17 15.86 4.74 -14.24
CA ARG A 17 16.98 4.13 -13.49
C ARG A 17 16.93 2.60 -13.50
N TYR A 18 15.73 2.01 -13.49
CA TYR A 18 15.51 0.58 -13.44
C TYR A 18 14.59 0.14 -14.60
N PRO A 19 15.14 -0.04 -15.82
CA PRO A 19 14.34 -0.29 -17.02
C PRO A 19 13.38 -1.46 -16.88
N SER A 20 12.15 -1.30 -17.37
CA SER A 20 11.12 -2.36 -17.41
C SER A 20 11.67 -3.65 -18.03
N LYS A 21 11.70 -4.75 -17.26
CA LYS A 21 12.23 -6.06 -17.67
C LYS A 21 11.45 -7.20 -17.05
N GLY A 22 11.43 -8.34 -17.74
CA GLY A 22 10.84 -9.59 -17.24
C GLY A 22 9.35 -9.43 -16.90
N THR A 23 8.97 -9.89 -15.71
CA THR A 23 7.58 -9.86 -15.24
C THR A 23 7.13 -8.51 -14.69
N TRP A 24 8.01 -7.51 -14.61
CA TRP A 24 7.72 -6.20 -14.02
C TRP A 24 6.43 -5.53 -14.52
N PRO A 25 6.14 -5.47 -15.84
CA PRO A 25 4.91 -4.81 -16.34
C PRO A 25 3.62 -5.33 -15.72
N ARG A 26 3.59 -6.59 -15.24
CA ARG A 26 2.41 -7.22 -14.64
C ARG A 26 2.10 -6.70 -13.23
N PHE A 27 3.06 -6.04 -12.59
CA PHE A 27 2.95 -5.53 -11.23
C PHE A 27 2.79 -4.01 -11.16
N ARG A 28 3.28 -3.29 -12.17
CA ARG A 28 3.24 -1.82 -12.25
C ARG A 28 1.85 -1.28 -11.87
N GLY A 29 1.83 -0.37 -10.89
CA GLY A 29 0.64 0.32 -10.42
C GLY A 29 -0.29 -0.48 -9.49
N LYS A 30 -0.04 -1.78 -9.28
CA LYS A 30 -0.86 -2.59 -8.37
C LYS A 30 -0.66 -2.14 -6.92
N VAL A 31 -1.71 -2.28 -6.11
CA VAL A 31 -1.66 -1.94 -4.68
C VAL A 31 -1.81 -3.20 -3.84
N GLY A 32 -0.86 -3.43 -2.95
CA GLY A 32 -0.83 -4.60 -2.07
C GLY A 32 -0.59 -4.24 -0.62
N THR A 33 -0.55 -5.27 0.22
CA THR A 33 -0.19 -5.15 1.63
C THR A 33 1.11 -5.91 1.88
N VAL A 34 2.06 -5.29 2.58
CA VAL A 34 3.28 -5.98 3.02
C VAL A 34 2.90 -7.01 4.07
N VAL A 35 3.17 -8.28 3.80
CA VAL A 35 2.86 -9.40 4.71
C VAL A 35 4.12 -9.99 5.35
N GLU A 36 5.28 -9.73 4.76
CA GLU A 36 6.56 -10.28 5.21
C GLU A 36 7.71 -9.33 4.87
N VAL A 37 8.75 -9.34 5.71
CA VAL A 37 10.04 -8.67 5.44
C VAL A 37 11.13 -9.71 5.61
N ASN A 38 11.85 -9.99 4.53
CA ASN A 38 13.07 -10.78 4.55
C ASN A 38 14.25 -9.83 4.74
N GLU A 39 14.71 -9.71 5.99
CA GLU A 39 15.76 -8.78 6.39
C GLU A 39 17.15 -9.38 6.20
N ASP A 40 18.02 -8.67 5.47
CA ASP A 40 19.46 -8.89 5.53
C ASP A 40 20.06 -7.94 6.58
N ARG A 41 20.41 -8.50 7.74
CA ARG A 41 20.94 -7.75 8.90
C ARG A 41 22.24 -7.01 8.60
N ASN A 42 23.02 -7.49 7.63
CA ASN A 42 24.30 -6.90 7.27
C ASN A 42 24.18 -5.95 6.07
N ARG A 43 23.14 -6.13 5.24
CA ARG A 43 22.92 -5.35 4.02
C ARG A 43 21.45 -4.92 3.93
N PRO A 44 21.00 -3.94 4.74
CA PRO A 44 19.58 -3.53 4.77
C PRO A 44 19.03 -3.05 3.41
N HIS A 45 19.89 -2.57 2.51
CA HIS A 45 19.51 -2.19 1.15
C HIS A 45 19.12 -3.37 0.26
N LEU A 46 19.38 -4.62 0.70
CA LEU A 46 18.98 -5.85 0.04
C LEU A 46 17.70 -6.45 0.60
N ASN A 47 17.11 -5.87 1.65
CA ASN A 47 15.84 -6.35 2.22
C ASN A 47 14.78 -6.52 1.12
N GLU A 48 14.02 -7.60 1.25
CA GLU A 48 12.91 -7.92 0.36
C GLU A 48 11.60 -7.92 1.13
N TYR A 49 10.56 -7.47 0.45
CA TYR A 49 9.26 -7.27 1.05
C TYR A 49 8.26 -8.14 0.30
N GLY A 50 7.68 -9.11 1.00
CA GLY A 50 6.59 -9.92 0.49
C GLY A 50 5.31 -9.09 0.48
N VAL A 51 4.77 -8.80 -0.70
CA VAL A 51 3.55 -8.01 -0.88
C VAL A 51 2.44 -8.89 -1.42
N ALA A 52 1.38 -9.06 -0.64
CA ALA A 52 0.15 -9.71 -1.09
C ALA A 52 -0.66 -8.72 -1.94
N LEU A 53 -0.83 -9.05 -3.23
CA LEU A 53 -1.58 -8.26 -4.21
C LEU A 53 -3.07 -8.66 -4.28
N GLY A 54 -3.51 -9.56 -3.40
CA GLY A 54 -4.90 -10.00 -3.25
C GLY A 54 -5.54 -9.52 -1.95
N LYS A 55 -6.66 -10.15 -1.58
CA LYS A 55 -7.35 -9.86 -0.32
C LYS A 55 -6.46 -10.23 0.88
N VAL A 56 -6.30 -9.27 1.79
CA VAL A 56 -5.63 -9.46 3.07
C VAL A 56 -6.62 -9.11 4.18
N THR A 57 -6.71 -9.97 5.18
CA THR A 57 -7.52 -9.76 6.39
C THR A 57 -6.67 -10.02 7.61
N GLU A 58 -6.89 -9.30 8.70
CA GLU A 58 -6.23 -9.59 9.97
C GLU A 58 -6.70 -10.95 10.52
N ARG A 59 -5.80 -11.65 11.20
CA ARG A 59 -6.11 -12.88 11.93
C ARG A 59 -6.17 -12.61 13.41
N THR A 60 -7.04 -13.35 14.09
CA THR A 60 -7.19 -13.32 15.55
C THR A 60 -6.86 -14.66 16.20
N ASP A 61 -6.47 -15.67 15.42
CA ASP A 61 -6.29 -17.06 15.87
C ASP A 61 -4.86 -17.43 16.29
N GLY A 62 -3.99 -16.42 16.48
CA GLY A 62 -2.60 -16.60 16.92
C GLY A 62 -1.65 -17.20 15.87
N ARG A 63 -2.12 -17.55 14.66
CA ARG A 63 -1.30 -18.13 13.59
C ARG A 63 -0.85 -17.08 12.57
N GLY A 64 0.07 -16.23 13.00
CA GLY A 64 0.55 -15.08 12.21
C GLY A 64 -0.46 -13.93 12.16
N ARG A 65 -0.07 -12.80 11.57
CA ARG A 65 -0.86 -11.56 11.62
C ARG A 65 -1.98 -11.48 10.59
N PHE A 66 -1.80 -12.09 9.42
CA PHE A 66 -2.69 -11.90 8.26
C PHE A 66 -3.12 -13.21 7.62
N ARG A 67 -4.34 -13.21 7.07
CA ARG A 67 -4.86 -14.23 6.16
C ARG A 67 -4.83 -13.63 4.75
N TYR A 68 -4.09 -14.30 3.87
CA TYR A 68 -3.91 -13.96 2.46
C TYR A 68 -3.71 -15.25 1.66
N ASN A 69 -3.90 -15.17 0.34
CA ASN A 69 -3.53 -16.26 -0.55
C ASN A 69 -2.02 -16.16 -0.84
N ALA A 70 -1.25 -17.20 -0.49
CA ALA A 70 0.19 -17.23 -0.73
C ALA A 70 0.57 -17.05 -2.21
N THR A 71 -0.28 -17.50 -3.15
CA THR A 71 -0.03 -17.32 -4.59
C THR A 71 -0.23 -15.88 -5.07
N SER A 72 -0.80 -15.00 -4.22
CA SER A 72 -0.93 -13.57 -4.50
C SER A 72 0.28 -12.75 -4.04
N VAL A 73 1.29 -13.39 -3.44
CA VAL A 73 2.49 -12.73 -2.93
C VAL A 73 3.56 -12.62 -4.01
N ALA A 74 4.12 -11.42 -4.15
CA ALA A 74 5.33 -11.18 -4.92
C ALA A 74 6.34 -10.39 -4.07
N TRP A 75 7.62 -10.56 -4.37
CA TRP A 75 8.72 -9.96 -3.62
C TRP A 75 9.26 -8.72 -4.33
N PHE A 76 9.43 -7.64 -3.57
CA PHE A 76 9.88 -6.35 -4.09
C PHE A 76 11.00 -5.77 -3.24
N LYS A 77 11.84 -4.93 -3.85
CA LYS A 77 12.77 -4.05 -3.14
C LYS A 77 12.06 -2.78 -2.68
N ALA A 78 12.60 -2.11 -1.66
CA ALA A 78 12.01 -0.89 -1.12
C ALA A 78 11.81 0.23 -2.17
N HIS A 79 12.69 0.32 -3.18
CA HIS A 79 12.60 1.33 -4.25
C HIS A 79 11.59 0.98 -5.36
N GLU A 80 10.95 -0.18 -5.28
CA GLU A 80 9.88 -0.63 -6.19
C GLU A 80 8.49 -0.42 -5.59
N MET A 81 8.43 0.29 -4.45
CA MET A 81 7.21 0.53 -3.71
C MET A 81 7.15 1.97 -3.22
N VAL A 82 5.94 2.52 -3.25
CA VAL A 82 5.59 3.78 -2.61
C VAL A 82 4.43 3.55 -1.64
N GLY A 83 4.38 4.33 -0.56
CA GLY A 83 3.26 4.26 0.38
C GLY A 83 1.97 4.65 -0.34
N ALA A 84 0.95 3.79 -0.30
CA ALA A 84 -0.32 4.06 -0.96
C ALA A 84 -1.21 5.03 -0.16
N GLY A 85 -0.77 5.46 1.03
CA GLY A 85 -1.57 6.21 1.98
C GLY A 85 -2.77 5.40 2.49
N SER A 86 -3.36 5.85 3.60
CA SER A 86 -4.71 5.42 3.94
C SER A 86 -5.67 6.25 3.09
N GLN A 87 -6.23 5.72 2.01
CA GLN A 87 -7.50 6.25 1.52
C GLN A 87 -8.60 5.85 2.52
N ARG A 88 -8.60 6.51 3.69
CA ARG A 88 -9.81 6.67 4.51
C ARG A 88 -10.34 8.06 4.18
N ALA A 89 -11.42 8.10 3.41
CA ALA A 89 -12.39 9.20 3.29
C ALA A 89 -11.85 10.63 3.57
N ALA A 90 -11.15 11.22 2.59
CA ALA A 90 -10.92 12.66 2.59
C ALA A 90 -12.11 13.47 2.01
N ASP A 91 -13.13 12.79 1.45
CA ASP A 91 -14.33 13.46 0.89
C ASP A 91 -15.48 13.67 1.89
N ALA A 92 -15.32 13.30 3.17
CA ALA A 92 -16.40 13.42 4.16
C ALA A 92 -16.32 14.67 5.06
N ARG A 93 -15.47 15.66 4.75
CA ARG A 93 -15.41 16.93 5.49
C ARG A 93 -15.13 18.13 4.57
N SER A 94 -16.00 18.35 3.59
CA SER A 94 -16.22 19.68 2.98
C SER A 94 -17.57 19.71 2.27
N ALA A 95 -18.63 19.48 3.04
CA ALA A 95 -19.97 19.92 2.67
C ALA A 95 -20.53 20.65 3.90
N VAL A 96 -20.13 21.90 4.06
CA VAL A 96 -20.90 22.86 4.84
C VAL A 96 -21.95 23.39 3.86
N PRO A 97 -23.26 23.08 4.01
CA PRO A 97 -24.24 23.86 3.28
C PRO A 97 -24.27 25.24 3.93
N ALA A 98 -23.79 26.24 3.21
CA ALA A 98 -24.13 27.62 3.47
C ALA A 98 -25.64 27.77 3.25
N MET A 99 -26.43 27.70 4.32
CA MET A 99 -27.77 28.27 4.33
C MET A 99 -27.65 29.70 4.84
N ASP A 100 -27.45 30.61 3.89
CA ASP A 100 -27.66 32.01 4.14
C ASP A 100 -29.04 32.41 3.62
N SER A 101 -29.69 33.27 4.42
CA SER A 101 -30.73 34.23 4.03
C SER A 101 -32.16 33.73 3.76
N LEU A 102 -33.04 33.95 4.73
CA LEU A 102 -34.35 34.59 4.48
C LEU A 102 -34.77 35.46 5.68
N ARG A 103 -34.33 36.72 5.58
CA ARG A 103 -34.88 38.01 6.01
C ARG A 103 -36.05 38.04 7.03
N ARG A 104 -35.81 38.84 8.06
CA ARG A 104 -36.80 39.57 8.88
C ARG A 104 -37.72 40.49 8.06
N ALA A 105 -38.89 40.72 8.65
CA ALA A 105 -39.76 41.91 8.60
C ALA A 105 -40.69 42.11 7.38
N ALA A 106 -41.99 41.91 7.61
CA ALA A 106 -42.98 42.98 7.79
C ALA A 106 -44.25 42.40 8.45
#